data_AF-A0A935YSJ1-F1
#
_entry.id   AF-A0A935YSJ1-F1
#
_cell.length_a   1.000
_cell.length_b   1.000
_cell.length_c   1.000
_cell.angle_alpha   90.00
_cell.angle_beta   90.00
_cell.angle_gamma   90.00
#
_symmetry.space_group_name_H-M   'P 1'
#
loop_
_entity.id
_entity.type
_entity.pdbx_description
1 polymer ?
#
loop_
_entity_poly.entity_id
_entity_poly.type
_entity_poly.pdbx_seq_one_letter_code
_entity_poly.pdbx_strand_id
1 'polypeptide(L)'
;MSTADWTPERIAALIALWNEELPTSEIGRRLSITKNAVIGKVHRLGLPQRRPNLKDEPTPADVVRLDMLNASMCSWPVGNPGESDFHFCGEPAASGKPYCAKHCAVAYIRTNRDRGGASSVA
;
A
#
# COMPACT_ATOMS: atom_id res chain seq x y z
N MET A 1 -17.74 14.88 -27.02
CA MET A 1 -16.37 15.41 -26.95
C MET A 1 -15.58 14.47 -26.06
N SER A 2 -14.67 13.70 -26.65
CA SER A 2 -14.04 12.54 -26.02
C SER A 2 -13.09 12.93 -24.89
N THR A 3 -13.24 12.24 -23.77
CA THR A 3 -12.49 12.44 -22.54
C THR A 3 -11.06 11.93 -22.70
N ALA A 4 -10.12 12.86 -22.85
CA ALA A 4 -8.68 12.66 -22.73
C ALA A 4 -8.04 11.72 -23.79
N ASP A 5 -8.04 12.16 -25.05
CA ASP A 5 -7.26 11.51 -26.11
C ASP A 5 -5.75 11.52 -25.79
N TRP A 6 -5.09 10.39 -26.05
CA TRP A 6 -3.63 10.27 -25.94
C TRP A 6 -2.99 10.79 -27.23
N THR A 7 -2.96 12.11 -27.36
CA THR A 7 -2.30 12.77 -28.49
C THR A 7 -0.78 12.57 -28.43
N PRO A 8 -0.06 12.65 -29.57
CA PRO A 8 1.39 12.54 -29.60
C PRO A 8 2.09 13.51 -28.64
N GLU A 9 1.57 14.72 -28.47
CA GLU A 9 2.11 15.75 -27.58
C GLU A 9 1.97 15.34 -26.11
N ARG A 10 0.82 14.76 -25.73
CA ARG A 10 0.61 14.24 -24.37
C ARG A 10 1.45 13.00 -24.09
N ILE A 11 1.71 12.18 -25.10
CA ILE A 11 2.62 11.04 -24.98
C ILE A 11 4.06 11.54 -24.78
N ALA A 12 4.50 12.54 -25.53
CA ALA A 12 5.82 13.15 -25.36
C ALA A 12 5.98 13.77 -23.96
N ALA A 13 4.96 14.50 -23.49
CA ALA A 13 4.94 15.05 -22.14
C ALA A 13 4.96 13.95 -21.06
N LEU A 14 4.20 12.87 -21.25
CA LEU A 14 4.25 11.70 -20.36
C LEU A 14 5.66 11.11 -20.28
N ILE A 15 6.33 10.92 -21.41
CA ILE A 15 7.69 10.34 -21.45
C ILE A 15 8.69 11.28 -20.75
N ALA A 16 8.60 12.59 -21.00
CA ALA A 16 9.47 13.57 -20.33
C ALA A 16 9.30 13.53 -18.81
N LEU A 17 8.05 13.61 -18.32
CA LEU A 17 7.72 13.49 -16.90
C LEU A 17 8.07 12.09 -16.34
N TRP A 18 8.05 11.05 -17.18
CA TRP A 18 8.48 9.70 -16.83
C TRP A 18 10.01 9.59 -16.68
N ASN A 19 10.79 10.39 -17.40
CA ASN A 19 12.24 10.44 -17.25
C ASN A 19 12.68 11.30 -16.06
N GLU A 20 11.87 12.28 -15.65
CA GLU A 20 12.08 13.11 -14.44
C GLU A 20 11.80 12.36 -13.10
N GLU A 21 11.57 11.05 -13.13
CA GLU A 21 11.29 10.22 -11.95
C GLU A 21 10.10 10.69 -11.06
N LEU A 22 9.19 11.50 -11.61
CA LEU A 22 8.03 12.01 -10.87
C LEU A 22 7.03 10.92 -10.47
N PRO A 23 6.38 10.99 -9.30
CA PRO A 23 5.33 10.05 -8.92
C PRO A 23 4.19 9.98 -9.94
N THR A 24 3.64 8.79 -10.18
CA THR A 24 2.52 8.58 -11.14
C THR A 24 1.30 9.45 -10.85
N SER A 25 1.04 9.76 -9.58
CA SER A 25 -0.01 10.69 -9.15
C SER A 25 0.27 12.13 -9.58
N GLU A 26 1.51 12.58 -9.47
CA GLU A 26 1.94 13.92 -9.87
C GLU A 26 1.95 14.09 -11.39
N ILE A 27 2.39 13.05 -12.13
CA ILE A 27 2.27 13.00 -13.59
C ILE A 27 0.80 13.11 -14.01
N GLY A 28 -0.09 12.37 -13.34
CA GLY A 28 -1.53 12.45 -13.59
C GLY A 28 -2.09 13.85 -13.35
N ARG A 29 -1.70 14.50 -12.25
CA ARG A 29 -2.08 15.88 -11.93
C ARG A 29 -1.63 16.86 -13.02
N ARG A 30 -0.38 16.79 -13.47
CA ARG A 30 0.16 17.67 -14.51
C ARG A 30 -0.50 17.47 -15.88
N LEU A 31 -0.81 16.23 -16.23
CA LEU A 31 -1.45 15.89 -17.51
C LEU A 31 -2.98 15.92 -17.47
N SER A 32 -3.58 16.28 -16.32
CA SER A 32 -5.02 16.25 -16.06
C SER A 32 -5.68 14.90 -16.39
N ILE A 33 -5.05 13.81 -15.94
CA ILE A 33 -5.53 12.41 -16.07
C ILE A 33 -5.32 11.65 -14.77
N THR A 34 -6.00 10.52 -14.62
CA THR A 34 -5.85 9.69 -13.42
C THR A 34 -4.49 9.00 -13.37
N LYS A 35 -3.99 8.74 -12.15
CA LYS A 35 -2.80 7.91 -11.90
C LYS A 35 -2.86 6.57 -12.65
N ASN A 36 -4.05 5.95 -12.68
CA ASN A 36 -4.24 4.66 -13.34
C ASN A 36 -4.18 4.76 -14.87
N ALA A 37 -4.65 5.87 -15.45
CA ALA A 37 -4.50 6.14 -16.87
C ALA A 37 -3.02 6.30 -17.26
N VAL A 38 -2.22 6.97 -16.42
CA VAL A 38 -0.76 7.10 -16.57
C VAL A 38 -0.11 5.71 -16.57
N ILE A 39 -0.33 4.90 -15.52
CA ILE A 39 0.25 3.57 -15.39
C ILE A 39 -0.10 2.69 -16.60
N GLY A 40 -1.38 2.68 -16.99
CA GLY A 40 -1.84 1.90 -18.13
C GLY A 40 -1.19 2.34 -19.45
N LYS A 41 -0.96 3.65 -19.65
CA LYS A 41 -0.31 4.15 -20.86
C LYS A 41 1.18 3.85 -20.87
N VAL A 42 1.88 4.07 -19.76
CA VAL A 42 3.31 3.73 -19.59
C VAL A 42 3.55 2.26 -19.93
N HIS A 43 2.72 1.36 -19.40
CA HIS A 43 2.82 -0.07 -19.67
C HIS A 43 2.62 -0.40 -21.16
N ARG A 44 1.62 0.21 -21.82
CA ARG A 44 1.38 0.04 -23.26
C ARG A 44 2.49 0.61 -24.15
N LEU A 45 3.21 1.63 -23.68
CA LEU A 45 4.35 2.22 -24.38
C LEU A 45 5.66 1.44 -24.18
N GLY A 46 5.68 0.43 -23.31
CA GLY A 46 6.89 -0.35 -23.01
C GLY A 46 7.98 0.45 -22.31
N LEU A 47 7.62 1.54 -21.61
CA LEU A 47 8.57 2.32 -20.84
C LEU A 47 9.12 1.48 -19.67
N PRO A 48 10.39 1.71 -19.25
CA PRO A 48 10.97 0.97 -18.15
C PRO A 48 10.13 1.16 -16.89
N GLN A 49 9.78 0.04 -16.26
CA GLN A 49 9.12 0.03 -14.96
C GLN A 49 10.05 0.67 -13.95
N ARG A 50 9.62 1.78 -13.34
CA ARG A 50 10.34 2.34 -12.20
C ARG A 50 10.14 1.42 -11.02
N ARG A 51 11.18 1.27 -10.19
CA ARG A 51 11.03 0.61 -8.90
C ARG A 51 9.95 1.34 -8.09
N PRO A 52 9.08 0.65 -7.35
CA PRO A 52 8.22 1.30 -6.38
C PRO A 52 9.05 2.26 -5.53
N ASN A 53 8.49 3.42 -5.16
CA ASN A 53 9.19 4.35 -4.26
C ASN A 53 9.49 3.58 -2.97
N LEU A 54 10.75 3.16 -2.76
CA LEU A 54 11.24 2.40 -1.61
C LEU A 54 11.24 3.23 -0.32
N LYS A 55 10.50 4.33 -0.27
CA LYS A 55 10.41 5.18 0.93
C LYS A 55 9.64 4.51 2.07
N ASP A 56 9.02 3.35 1.80
CA ASP A 56 8.47 2.43 2.79
C ASP A 56 9.36 1.18 2.97
N GLU A 57 10.58 1.14 2.44
CA GLU A 57 11.50 0.04 2.75
C GLU A 57 11.81 0.14 4.25
N PRO A 58 11.36 -0.83 5.05
CA PRO A 58 11.59 -0.78 6.50
C PRO A 58 13.09 -0.75 6.71
N THR A 59 13.57 0.23 7.49
CA THR A 59 14.99 0.21 7.85
C THR A 59 15.25 -1.07 8.65
N PRO A 60 16.51 -1.57 8.72
CA PRO A 60 16.82 -2.70 9.58
C PRO A 60 16.43 -2.51 11.06
N ALA A 61 16.17 -1.28 11.50
CA ALA A 61 15.63 -0.97 12.83
C ALA A 61 14.10 -1.14 12.93
N ASP A 62 13.38 -1.10 11.81
CA ASP A 62 11.92 -1.22 11.75
C ASP A 62 11.44 -2.68 11.60
N VAL A 63 12.34 -3.62 11.32
CA VAL A 63 12.01 -5.05 11.16
C VAL A 63 12.00 -5.77 12.51
N VAL A 64 10.81 -6.03 13.06
CA VAL A 64 10.70 -6.81 14.31
C VAL A 64 10.82 -8.30 14.00
N ARG A 65 11.94 -8.89 14.39
CA ARG A 65 12.19 -10.33 14.30
C ARG A 65 11.67 -11.05 15.56
N LEU A 66 11.60 -12.39 15.52
CA LEU A 66 11.04 -13.19 16.62
C LEU A 66 11.77 -12.95 17.96
N ASP A 67 13.08 -12.71 17.93
CA ASP A 67 13.93 -12.42 19.08
C ASP A 67 13.67 -11.04 19.71
N MET A 68 13.13 -10.10 18.94
CA MET A 68 12.82 -8.73 19.39
C MET A 68 11.33 -8.54 19.73
N LEU A 69 10.48 -9.52 19.40
CA LEU A 69 9.04 -9.47 19.63
C LEU A 69 8.70 -9.73 21.10
N ASN A 70 7.80 -8.92 21.67
CA ASN A 70 7.30 -9.10 23.03
C ASN A 70 5.76 -9.17 23.09
N ALA A 71 5.22 -9.41 24.29
CA ALA A 71 3.78 -9.60 24.51
C ALA A 71 2.92 -8.32 24.32
N SER A 72 3.52 -7.13 24.32
CA SER A 72 2.82 -5.87 24.05
C SER A 72 2.94 -5.41 22.59
N MET A 73 3.57 -6.20 21.72
CA MET A 73 3.75 -5.92 20.30
C MET A 73 2.88 -6.81 19.41
N CYS A 74 2.50 -6.28 18.26
CA CYS A 74 1.68 -6.96 17.26
C CYS A 74 2.48 -8.10 16.61
N SER A 75 2.03 -9.33 16.81
CA SER A 75 2.67 -10.54 16.30
C SER A 75 2.20 -10.96 14.90
N TRP A 76 1.65 -10.02 14.12
CA TRP A 76 1.19 -10.30 12.75
C TRP A 76 2.40 -10.55 11.83
N PRO A 77 2.48 -11.71 11.15
CA PRO A 77 3.58 -12.02 10.24
C PRO A 77 3.44 -11.24 8.93
N VAL A 78 4.54 -10.62 8.50
CA VAL A 78 4.69 -9.93 7.23
C VAL A 78 5.71 -10.70 6.41
N GLY A 79 5.36 -11.03 5.16
CA GLY A 79 6.16 -11.87 4.29
C GLY A 79 5.97 -13.37 4.53
N ASN A 80 6.75 -14.20 3.83
CA ASN A 80 6.67 -15.66 3.91
C ASN A 80 7.78 -16.23 4.82
N PRO A 81 7.49 -17.27 5.61
CA PRO A 81 8.53 -17.96 6.38
C PRO A 81 9.64 -18.48 5.45
N GLY A 82 10.88 -18.01 5.68
CA GLY A 82 12.06 -18.42 4.91
C GLY A 82 12.59 -17.38 3.92
N GLU A 83 11.87 -16.29 3.67
CA GLU A 83 12.37 -15.15 2.90
C GLU A 83 13.15 -14.18 3.81
N SER A 84 14.13 -13.45 3.27
CA SER A 84 14.92 -12.47 4.04
C SER A 84 14.10 -11.29 4.56
N ASP A 85 12.91 -11.07 4.00
CA ASP A 85 11.99 -10.00 4.36
C ASP A 85 10.90 -10.47 5.37
N PHE A 86 11.02 -11.67 5.93
CA PHE A 86 10.10 -12.14 6.96
C PHE A 86 10.30 -11.39 8.28
N HIS A 87 9.25 -10.70 8.74
CA HIS A 87 9.24 -9.96 10.00
C HIS A 87 7.83 -9.91 10.63
N PHE A 88 7.73 -9.42 11.85
CA PHE A 88 6.48 -9.14 12.55
C PHE A 88 6.16 -7.66 12.51
N CYS A 89 4.88 -7.32 12.56
CA CYS A 89 4.41 -5.93 12.51
C CYS A 89 4.99 -5.02 13.61
N GLY A 90 5.15 -5.50 14.84
CA GLY A 90 5.83 -4.73 15.91
C GLY A 90 5.07 -3.55 16.51
N GLU A 91 4.00 -3.05 15.87
CA GLU A 91 3.15 -1.99 16.43
C GLU A 91 2.53 -2.38 17.78
N PRO A 92 2.15 -1.43 18.65
CA PRO A 92 1.51 -1.75 19.93
C PRO A 92 0.27 -2.65 19.77
N ALA A 93 0.27 -3.76 20.50
CA ALA A 93 -0.84 -4.68 20.51
C ALA A 93 -2.07 -4.04 21.19
N ALA A 94 -3.26 -4.33 20.67
CA ALA A 94 -4.50 -3.92 21.32
C ALA A 94 -4.65 -4.63 22.68
N SER A 95 -5.24 -3.97 23.67
CA SER A 95 -5.37 -4.50 25.03
C SER A 95 -6.00 -5.90 25.06
N GLY A 96 -5.28 -6.86 25.64
CA GLY A 96 -5.73 -8.26 25.74
C GLY A 96 -5.74 -9.03 24.42
N LYS A 97 -5.13 -8.50 23.36
CA LYS A 97 -5.06 -9.12 22.03
C LYS A 97 -3.61 -9.21 21.55
N PRO A 98 -3.27 -10.18 20.68
CA PRO A 98 -1.91 -10.34 20.17
C PRO A 98 -1.57 -9.41 18.99
N TYR A 99 -2.52 -8.62 18.49
CA TYR A 99 -2.36 -7.80 17.28
C TYR A 99 -2.74 -6.34 17.51
N CYS A 100 -2.16 -5.42 16.72
CA CYS A 100 -2.58 -4.01 16.68
C CYS A 100 -4.01 -3.88 16.12
N ALA A 101 -4.60 -2.68 16.20
CA ALA A 101 -5.98 -2.46 15.74
C ALA A 101 -6.20 -2.84 14.26
N LYS A 102 -5.23 -2.51 13.39
CA LYS A 102 -5.24 -2.85 11.96
C LYS A 102 -5.28 -4.36 11.74
N HIS A 103 -4.34 -5.09 12.34
CA HIS A 103 -4.24 -6.53 12.16
C HIS A 103 -5.32 -7.31 12.91
N CYS A 104 -5.87 -6.77 14.00
CA CYS A 104 -7.08 -7.30 14.63
C CYS A 104 -8.27 -7.31 13.65
N ALA A 105 -8.45 -6.28 12.83
CA ALA A 105 -9.54 -6.22 11.87
C ALA A 105 -9.42 -7.28 10.75
N VAL A 106 -8.19 -7.72 10.45
CA VAL A 106 -7.92 -8.79 9.49
C VAL A 106 -8.07 -10.17 10.14
N ALA A 107 -7.50 -10.36 11.34
CA ALA A 107 -7.52 -11.63 12.07
C ALA A 107 -8.94 -12.03 12.51
N TYR A 108 -9.69 -11.07 13.06
CA TYR A 108 -11.00 -11.28 13.64
C TYR A 108 -12.07 -10.86 12.63
N ILE A 109 -12.20 -11.65 11.56
CA ILE A 109 -13.36 -11.56 10.66
C ILE A 109 -14.65 -11.73 11.47
N ARG A 110 -15.52 -10.71 11.42
CA ARG A 110 -16.85 -10.80 12.02
C ARG A 110 -17.62 -11.91 11.31
N THR A 111 -17.97 -12.96 12.04
CA THR A 111 -18.92 -13.94 11.51
C THR A 111 -20.26 -13.23 11.29
N ASN A 112 -21.02 -13.67 10.29
CA ASN A 112 -22.29 -13.05 9.88
C ASN A 112 -23.40 -13.02 10.97
N ARG A 113 -23.11 -13.42 12.21
CA ARG A 113 -24.04 -13.35 13.36
C ARG A 113 -24.18 -11.95 13.97
N ASP A 114 -23.21 -11.06 13.76
CA ASP A 114 -23.18 -9.78 14.48
C ASP A 114 -23.80 -8.60 13.69
N ARG A 115 -24.64 -8.89 12.69
CA ARG A 115 -25.27 -7.86 11.83
C ARG A 115 -26.66 -7.41 12.30
N GLY A 116 -27.10 -7.80 13.49
CA GLY A 116 -28.37 -7.38 14.06
C GLY A 116 -28.23 -7.03 15.54
N GLY A 117 -28.26 -5.74 15.87
CA GLY A 117 -28.39 -5.30 17.27
C GLY A 117 -27.65 -4.03 17.63
N ALA A 118 -27.84 -2.94 16.88
CA ALA A 118 -27.81 -1.62 17.50
C ALA A 118 -29.19 -1.38 18.13
N SER A 119 -29.27 -1.29 19.45
CA SER A 119 -30.35 -0.60 20.16
C SER A 119 -29.83 -0.09 21.49
N SER A 120 -29.53 1.21 21.48
CA SER A 120 -29.87 2.21 22.50
C SER A 120 -29.81 1.80 23.97
N VAL A 121 -28.83 2.37 24.68
CA VAL A 121 -28.98 2.75 26.09
C VAL A 121 -29.57 4.16 26.13
N ALA A 122 -30.61 4.28 26.97
CA ALA A 122 -31.34 5.47 27.42
C ALA A 122 -32.32 6.11 26.42
#